data_AF-A0A5R9DWD9-F1
#
_entry.id   AF-A0A5R9DWD9-F1
#
_cell.length_a   1.000
_cell.length_b   1.000
_cell.length_c   1.000
_cell.angle_alpha   90.00
_cell.angle_beta   90.00
_cell.angle_gamma   90.00
#
_symmetry.space_group_name_H-M   'P 1'
#
loop_
_entity.id
_entity.type
_entity.pdbx_description
1 polymer ?
#
loop_
_entity_poly.entity_id
_entity_poly.type
_entity_poly.pdbx_seq_one_letter_code
_entity_poly.pdbx_strand_id
1 'polypeptide(L)'
;MGEEIGHPALTGGPWPVIGVRVRREGQGLRAASWRPAPHAAAEDVLLPSTWPELEGLARIAAGQSRARVYVRVLDDADAGPLLVLCLRGAPGAVRVEGPLSPVAETLTARARAAVLRVAAVHREADRAEEAQVWRARGRQILKDRRAARRGRSVRTASAGLPSLGQRR
;
A
#
# COMPACT_ATOMS: atom_id res chain seq x y z
N MET A 1 1.18 23.07 7.91
CA MET A 1 1.02 22.43 9.23
C MET A 1 -0.13 21.46 9.11
N GLY A 2 0.18 20.18 8.88
CA GLY A 2 -0.84 19.15 8.87
C GLY A 2 -1.05 18.72 10.31
N GLU A 3 -2.22 18.97 10.85
CA GLU A 3 -2.68 18.35 12.09
C GLU A 3 -2.43 16.84 11.95
N GLU A 4 -1.60 16.29 12.83
CA GLU A 4 -1.24 14.88 12.81
C GLU A 4 -2.46 14.11 13.32
N ILE A 5 -3.45 13.94 12.45
CA ILE A 5 -4.60 13.08 12.73
C ILE A 5 -4.00 11.70 12.99
N GLY A 6 -4.01 11.31 14.27
CA GLY A 6 -3.58 10.00 14.72
C GLY A 6 -4.19 8.92 13.83
N HIS A 7 -3.45 7.83 13.61
CA HIS A 7 -3.88 6.80 12.70
C HIS A 7 -5.30 6.32 13.07
N PRO A 8 -6.31 6.33 12.17
CA PRO A 8 -7.71 6.07 12.53
C PRO A 8 -8.00 4.70 13.16
N ALA A 9 -7.07 3.75 13.04
CA ALA A 9 -7.17 2.46 13.73
C ALA A 9 -6.89 2.57 15.24
N LEU A 10 -6.15 3.58 15.70
CA LEU A 10 -5.89 3.83 17.13
C LEU A 10 -7.15 4.26 17.87
N THR A 11 -8.07 4.92 17.18
CA THR A 11 -9.38 5.28 17.73
C THR A 11 -10.42 4.17 17.59
N GLY A 12 -10.00 2.93 17.29
CA GLY A 12 -10.87 1.77 17.11
C GLY A 12 -11.68 1.75 15.81
N GLY A 13 -11.45 2.70 14.90
CA GLY A 13 -12.17 2.76 13.63
C GLY A 13 -11.74 1.66 12.67
N PRO A 14 -12.66 1.06 11.88
CA PRO A 14 -12.29 0.07 10.88
C PRO A 14 -11.40 0.73 9.82
N TRP A 15 -10.22 0.14 9.62
CA TRP A 15 -9.22 0.63 8.68
C TRP A 15 -8.77 -0.48 7.72
N PRO A 16 -8.49 -0.18 6.44
CA PRO A 16 -8.01 -1.18 5.51
C PRO A 16 -6.69 -1.81 5.96
N VAL A 17 -6.64 -3.14 5.84
CA VAL A 17 -5.46 -3.96 6.09
C VAL A 17 -5.01 -4.69 4.83
N ILE A 18 -3.77 -5.15 4.85
CA ILE A 18 -3.20 -6.07 3.87
C ILE A 18 -2.36 -7.13 4.59
N GLY A 19 -2.52 -8.39 4.17
CA GLY A 19 -1.76 -9.49 4.73
C GLY A 19 -0.28 -9.39 4.36
N VAL A 20 0.60 -9.43 5.37
CA VAL A 20 2.05 -9.52 5.22
C VAL A 20 2.54 -10.70 6.04
N ARG A 21 3.57 -11.40 5.56
CA ARG A 21 4.25 -12.44 6.34
C ARG A 21 5.26 -11.80 7.26
N VAL A 22 5.06 -11.92 8.55
CA VAL A 22 5.86 -11.27 9.57
C VAL A 22 6.52 -12.32 10.46
N ARG A 23 7.83 -12.16 10.67
CA ARG A 23 8.58 -12.90 11.69
C ARG A 23 8.89 -11.94 12.83
N ARG A 24 8.46 -12.32 14.03
CA ARG A 24 8.77 -11.64 15.29
C ARG A 24 9.85 -12.39 16.06
N GLU A 25 10.60 -11.69 16.89
CA GLU A 25 11.49 -12.25 17.90
C GLU A 25 11.26 -11.50 19.21
N GLY A 26 10.69 -12.19 20.20
CA GLY A 26 10.09 -11.54 21.36
C GLY A 26 9.00 -10.56 20.93
N GLN A 27 9.10 -9.31 21.40
CA GLN A 27 8.20 -8.22 21.02
C GLN A 27 8.63 -7.49 19.73
N GLY A 28 9.80 -7.82 19.17
CA GLY A 28 10.40 -7.10 18.06
C GLY A 28 10.04 -7.65 16.68
N LEU A 29 9.86 -6.74 15.72
CA LEU A 29 9.74 -7.08 14.30
C LEU A 29 11.11 -7.44 13.72
N ARG A 30 11.26 -8.61 13.08
CA ARG A 30 12.55 -9.07 12.51
C ARG A 30 12.57 -9.19 11.01
N ALA A 31 11.51 -9.75 10.43
CA ALA A 31 11.41 -9.88 8.97
C ALA A 31 9.96 -9.63 8.53
N ALA A 32 9.82 -9.06 7.34
CA ALA A 32 8.53 -8.92 6.67
C ALA A 32 8.66 -9.39 5.21
N SER A 33 7.65 -10.06 4.69
CA SER A 33 7.67 -10.62 3.33
C SER A 33 6.27 -10.64 2.72
N TRP A 34 6.18 -10.38 1.41
CA TRP A 34 4.95 -10.58 0.64
C TRP A 34 4.66 -12.07 0.36
N ARG A 35 5.70 -12.91 0.42
CA ARG A 35 5.60 -14.34 0.18
C ARG A 35 5.72 -15.14 1.47
N PRO A 36 5.18 -16.37 1.52
CA PRO A 36 5.48 -17.31 2.58
C PRO A 36 6.99 -17.39 2.83
N ALA A 37 7.38 -17.27 4.09
CA ALA A 37 8.77 -17.37 4.53
C ALA A 37 8.81 -18.27 5.79
N PRO A 38 9.88 -19.05 6.00
CA PRO A 38 10.02 -19.87 7.19
C PRO A 38 9.86 -19.03 8.46
N HIS A 39 9.07 -19.54 9.40
CA HIS A 39 8.80 -18.90 10.70
C HIS A 39 8.13 -17.51 10.61
N ALA A 40 7.51 -17.16 9.47
CA ALA A 40 6.73 -15.94 9.31
C ALA A 40 5.22 -16.24 9.30
N ALA A 41 4.46 -15.63 10.21
CA ALA A 41 3.01 -15.74 10.28
C ALA A 41 2.34 -14.73 9.34
N ALA A 42 1.13 -15.02 8.85
CA ALA A 42 0.33 -13.98 8.19
C ALA A 42 -0.23 -13.03 9.25
N GLU A 43 0.09 -11.75 9.13
CA GLU A 43 -0.46 -10.70 9.97
C GLU A 43 -1.16 -9.66 9.10
N ASP A 44 -2.27 -9.13 9.60
CA ASP A 44 -2.96 -8.00 8.98
C ASP A 44 -2.21 -6.71 9.31
N VAL A 45 -1.66 -6.08 8.27
CA VAL A 45 -0.91 -4.83 8.40
C VAL A 45 -1.76 -3.69 7.88
N LEU A 46 -1.90 -2.64 8.68
CA LEU A 46 -2.64 -1.44 8.35
C LEU A 46 -1.99 -0.69 7.19
N LEU A 47 -2.82 -0.10 6.33
CA LEU A 47 -2.36 0.89 5.35
C LEU A 47 -2.01 2.20 6.08
N PRO A 48 -1.07 3.02 5.59
CA PRO A 48 -0.80 4.34 6.17
C PRO A 48 -2.02 5.26 6.03
N SER A 49 -2.14 6.25 6.92
CA SER A 49 -3.22 7.25 6.90
C SER A 49 -2.90 8.50 6.07
N THR A 50 -1.62 8.72 5.74
CA THR A 50 -1.18 9.93 5.05
C THR A 50 -1.29 9.80 3.53
N TRP A 51 -1.62 10.91 2.87
CA TRP A 51 -1.73 10.91 1.40
C TRP A 51 -0.43 10.52 0.70
N PRO A 52 0.74 11.10 1.02
CA PRO A 52 1.98 10.78 0.31
C PRO A 52 2.35 9.30 0.38
N GLU A 53 2.07 8.64 1.51
CA GLU A 53 2.33 7.21 1.64
C GLU A 53 1.31 6.35 0.89
N LEU A 54 0.03 6.69 0.94
CA LEU A 54 -1.01 6.00 0.16
C LEU A 54 -0.79 6.13 -1.35
N GLU A 55 -0.42 7.33 -1.81
CA GLU A 55 -0.06 7.58 -3.20
C GLU A 55 1.17 6.75 -3.61
N GLY A 56 2.22 6.78 -2.79
CA GLY A 56 3.44 6.04 -3.09
C GLY A 56 3.20 4.52 -3.11
N LEU A 57 2.38 3.98 -2.21
CA LEU A 57 1.97 2.56 -2.25
C LEU A 57 1.22 2.21 -3.54
N ALA A 58 0.28 3.05 -3.96
CA ALA A 58 -0.45 2.86 -5.22
C ALA A 58 0.49 2.90 -6.44
N ARG A 59 1.46 3.83 -6.45
CA ARG A 59 2.48 3.94 -7.51
C ARG A 59 3.43 2.75 -7.54
N ILE A 60 3.86 2.26 -6.39
CA ILE A 60 4.68 1.05 -6.25
C ILE A 60 3.90 -0.16 -6.79
N ALA A 61 2.63 -0.31 -6.40
CA ALA A 61 1.75 -1.37 -6.88
C ALA A 61 1.49 -1.31 -8.40
N ALA A 62 1.39 -0.11 -8.97
CA ALA A 62 1.27 0.10 -10.41
C ALA A 62 2.60 -0.12 -11.17
N GLY A 63 3.72 -0.36 -10.48
CA GLY A 63 5.04 -0.47 -11.08
C GLY A 63 5.64 0.85 -11.56
N GLN A 64 5.11 1.98 -11.08
CA GLN A 64 5.52 3.35 -11.42
C GLN A 64 6.56 3.91 -10.43
N SER A 65 6.88 3.16 -9.37
CA SER A 65 7.88 3.52 -8.38
C SER A 65 8.67 2.27 -7.96
N ARG A 66 9.97 2.46 -7.70
CA ARG A 66 10.87 1.44 -7.15
C ARG A 66 11.13 1.62 -5.65
N ALA A 67 10.41 2.54 -5.02
CA ALA A 67 10.50 2.75 -3.58
C ALA A 67 10.23 1.44 -2.83
N ARG A 68 10.91 1.29 -1.69
CA ARG A 68 10.77 0.12 -0.82
C ARG A 68 9.57 0.33 0.10
N VAL A 69 8.95 -0.78 0.47
CA VAL A 69 7.87 -0.81 1.46
C VAL A 69 8.44 -1.40 2.74
N TYR A 70 8.07 -0.83 3.87
CA TYR A 70 8.47 -1.26 5.19
C TYR A 70 7.21 -1.52 6.02
N VAL A 71 7.36 -2.34 7.05
CA VAL A 71 6.38 -2.52 8.13
C VAL A 71 7.01 -1.96 9.39
N ARG A 72 6.26 -1.20 10.17
CA ARG A 72 6.68 -0.76 11.50
C ARG A 72 5.59 -1.07 12.50
N VAL A 73 5.99 -1.17 13.76
CA VAL A 73 5.03 -1.17 14.88
C VAL A 73 4.48 0.25 15.03
N LEU A 74 3.17 0.31 15.22
CA LEU A 74 2.44 1.48 15.63
C LEU A 74 2.10 1.25 17.10
N ASP A 75 2.87 1.89 17.99
CA ASP A 75 2.68 1.75 19.42
C ASP A 75 1.41 2.49 19.84
N ASP A 76 0.51 1.76 20.47
CA ASP A 76 -0.58 2.28 21.27
C ASP A 76 -0.47 1.64 22.65
N ALA A 77 -0.51 2.44 23.70
CA ALA A 77 -0.38 1.97 25.08
C ALA A 77 -1.52 1.02 25.47
N ASP A 78 -2.68 1.10 24.82
CA ASP A 78 -3.90 0.41 25.25
C ASP A 78 -4.40 -0.69 24.28
N ALA A 79 -3.99 -0.68 23.00
CA ALA A 79 -4.55 -1.57 21.97
C ALA A 79 -3.65 -2.76 21.56
N GLY A 80 -2.46 -2.87 22.15
CA GLY A 80 -1.42 -3.82 21.72
C GLY A 80 -0.73 -3.38 20.42
N PRO A 81 0.38 -4.05 20.02
CA PRO A 81 1.22 -3.58 18.92
C PRO A 81 0.55 -3.80 17.55
N LEU A 82 0.03 -2.72 16.97
CA LEU A 82 -0.49 -2.71 15.60
C LEU A 82 0.66 -2.59 14.61
N LEU A 83 0.51 -3.19 13.42
CA LEU A 83 1.50 -3.06 12.34
C LEU A 83 0.97 -2.13 11.26
N VAL A 84 1.83 -1.25 10.74
CA VAL A 84 1.48 -0.32 9.65
C VAL A 84 2.53 -0.32 8.54
N LEU A 85 2.09 -0.24 7.29
CA LEU A 85 2.98 -0.04 6.15
C LEU A 85 3.49 1.40 6.10
N CYS A 86 4.77 1.56 5.76
CA CYS A 86 5.36 2.87 5.51
C CYS A 86 6.36 2.82 4.34
N LEU A 87 6.62 3.98 3.75
CA LEU A 87 7.54 4.11 2.60
C LEU A 87 8.96 4.54 2.99
N ARG A 88 9.12 5.07 4.21
CA ARG A 88 10.42 5.42 4.78
C ARG A 88 10.75 4.42 5.89
N GLY A 89 12.01 4.01 5.95
CA GLY A 89 12.51 3.22 7.07
C GLY A 89 12.57 4.11 8.32
N ALA A 90 11.51 4.08 9.12
CA ALA A 90 11.53 4.64 10.47
C ALA A 90 12.36 3.73 11.40
N PRO A 91 12.86 4.22 12.55
CA PRO A 91 13.44 3.35 13.57
C PRO A 91 12.51 2.17 13.90
N GLY A 92 13.04 0.95 13.92
CA GLY A 92 12.25 -0.27 14.14
C GLY A 92 11.42 -0.76 12.93
N ALA A 93 11.43 -0.04 11.80
CA ALA A 93 10.77 -0.49 10.58
C ALA A 93 11.60 -1.58 9.88
N VAL A 94 10.94 -2.65 9.48
CA VAL A 94 11.53 -3.77 8.74
C VAL A 94 11.08 -3.72 7.30
N ARG A 95 12.03 -3.86 6.37
CA ARG A 95 11.74 -3.89 4.94
C ARG A 95 10.91 -5.12 4.59
N VAL A 96 9.88 -4.93 3.76
CA VAL A 96 9.09 -6.04 3.21
C VAL A 96 9.79 -6.59 1.98
N GLU A 97 10.20 -7.85 2.07
CA GLU A 97 10.90 -8.55 1.00
C GLU A 97 9.95 -9.34 0.08
N GLY A 98 10.51 -9.75 -1.06
CA GLY A 98 9.81 -10.52 -2.08
C GLY A 98 9.11 -9.65 -3.13
N PRO A 99 8.68 -10.26 -4.25
CA PRO A 99 8.04 -9.54 -5.34
C PRO A 99 6.64 -9.12 -4.95
N LEU A 100 6.30 -7.87 -5.26
CA LEU A 100 4.99 -7.28 -5.00
C LEU A 100 3.90 -7.77 -5.97
N SER A 101 4.29 -8.34 -7.13
CA SER A 101 3.37 -8.71 -8.21
C SER A 101 2.13 -9.52 -7.74
N PRO A 102 2.24 -10.50 -6.83
CA PRO A 102 1.08 -11.27 -6.36
C PRO A 102 0.07 -10.45 -5.54
N VAL A 103 0.52 -9.37 -4.91
CA VAL A 103 -0.31 -8.54 -4.01
C VAL A 103 -0.61 -7.15 -4.58
N ALA A 104 -0.05 -6.80 -5.73
CA ALA A 104 -0.14 -5.45 -6.31
C ALA A 104 -1.58 -4.98 -6.56
N GLU A 105 -2.44 -5.87 -7.05
CA GLU A 105 -3.86 -5.59 -7.26
C GLU A 105 -4.57 -5.30 -5.93
N THR A 106 -4.37 -6.16 -4.94
CA THR A 106 -4.91 -6.00 -3.59
C THR A 106 -4.40 -4.73 -2.93
N LEU A 107 -3.09 -4.45 -3.01
CA LEU A 107 -2.47 -3.25 -2.44
C LEU A 107 -3.05 -1.98 -3.06
N THR A 108 -3.24 -1.95 -4.38
CA THR A 108 -3.86 -0.80 -5.04
C THR A 108 -5.31 -0.61 -4.59
N ALA A 109 -6.08 -1.70 -4.48
CA ALA A 109 -7.46 -1.66 -4.02
C ALA A 109 -7.57 -1.17 -2.57
N ARG A 110 -6.70 -1.66 -1.67
CA ARG A 110 -6.65 -1.27 -0.26
C ARG A 110 -6.17 0.17 -0.08
N ALA A 111 -5.17 0.62 -0.83
CA ALA A 111 -4.73 2.01 -0.83
C ALA A 111 -5.86 2.95 -1.26
N ARG A 112 -6.61 2.60 -2.32
CA ARG A 112 -7.82 3.35 -2.69
C ARG A 112 -8.89 3.32 -1.61
N ALA A 113 -9.13 2.17 -0.97
CA ALA A 113 -10.09 2.07 0.12
C ALA A 113 -9.71 2.97 1.30
N ALA A 114 -8.42 3.04 1.66
CA ALA A 114 -7.92 3.91 2.72
C ALA A 114 -8.14 5.39 2.38
N VAL A 115 -7.82 5.80 1.15
CA VAL A 115 -8.10 7.15 0.63
C VAL A 115 -9.59 7.50 0.74
N LEU A 116 -10.49 6.57 0.39
CA LEU A 116 -11.93 6.80 0.52
C LEU A 116 -12.42 6.82 1.97
N ARG A 117 -11.76 6.09 2.87
CA ARG A 117 -12.04 6.14 4.31
C ARG A 117 -11.65 7.49 4.90
N VAL A 118 -10.48 8.04 4.54
CA VAL A 118 -10.11 9.42 4.93
C VAL A 118 -11.13 10.43 4.40
N ALA A 119 -11.61 10.26 3.16
CA ALA A 119 -12.67 11.12 2.63
C ALA A 119 -14.00 10.98 3.38
N ALA A 120 -14.30 9.82 3.97
CA ALA A 120 -15.46 9.63 4.82
C ALA A 120 -15.26 10.36 6.17
N VAL A 121 -14.11 10.20 6.81
CA VAL A 121 -13.75 10.90 8.05
C VAL A 121 -13.84 12.43 7.89
N HIS A 122 -13.32 12.99 6.79
CA HIS A 122 -13.48 14.43 6.52
C HIS A 122 -14.93 14.83 6.33
N ARG A 123 -15.74 14.01 5.64
CA ARG A 123 -17.17 14.30 5.48
C ARG A 123 -17.91 14.26 6.83
N GLU A 124 -17.63 13.27 7.66
CA GLU A 124 -18.22 13.12 9.00
C GLU A 124 -17.84 14.28 9.93
N ALA A 125 -16.70 14.93 9.65
CA ALA A 125 -16.24 16.15 10.34
C ALA A 125 -16.63 17.45 9.62
N ASP A 126 -17.66 17.42 8.75
CA ASP A 126 -18.16 18.57 7.96
C ASP A 126 -17.12 19.30 7.09
N ARG A 127 -16.00 18.63 6.79
CA ARG A 127 -14.91 19.10 5.91
C ARG A 127 -15.12 18.63 4.49
N ALA A 128 -16.13 19.23 3.83
CA ALA A 128 -16.60 18.80 2.52
C ALA A 128 -15.55 18.95 1.41
N GLU A 129 -14.78 20.04 1.42
CA GLU A 129 -13.75 20.32 0.40
C GLU A 129 -12.60 19.30 0.47
N GLU A 130 -12.11 19.03 1.68
CA GLU A 130 -11.07 18.03 1.94
C GLU A 130 -11.56 16.64 1.52
N ALA A 131 -12.81 16.30 1.87
CA ALA A 131 -13.42 15.05 1.43
C ALA A 131 -13.45 14.92 -0.10
N GLN A 132 -13.71 16.02 -0.83
CA GLN A 132 -13.67 16.01 -2.30
C GLN A 132 -12.25 15.81 -2.85
N VAL A 133 -11.25 16.46 -2.26
CA VAL A 133 -9.83 16.28 -2.62
C VAL A 133 -9.42 14.82 -2.48
N TRP A 134 -9.74 14.19 -1.35
CA TRP A 134 -9.45 12.77 -1.12
C TRP A 134 -10.22 11.85 -2.09
N ARG A 135 -11.48 12.14 -2.42
CA ARG A 135 -12.20 11.38 -3.47
C ARG A 135 -11.56 11.52 -4.84
N ALA A 136 -11.11 12.71 -5.22
CA ALA A 136 -10.43 12.96 -6.48
C ALA A 136 -9.14 12.13 -6.58
N ARG A 137 -8.36 12.10 -5.51
CA ARG A 137 -7.17 11.25 -5.35
C ARG A 137 -7.51 9.76 -5.49
N GLY A 138 -8.59 9.29 -4.86
CA GLY A 138 -9.05 7.91 -5.00
C GLY A 138 -9.49 7.52 -6.41
N ARG A 139 -10.02 8.49 -7.19
CA ARG A 139 -10.28 8.31 -8.63
C ARG A 139 -8.99 8.26 -9.44
N GLN A 140 -7.99 9.06 -9.09
CA GLN A 140 -6.70 9.08 -9.78
C GLN A 140 -6.00 7.72 -9.68
N ILE A 141 -5.94 7.13 -8.48
CA ILE A 141 -5.39 5.78 -8.27
C ILE A 141 -6.05 4.75 -9.21
N LEU A 142 -7.38 4.80 -9.35
CA LEU A 142 -8.11 3.90 -10.23
C LEU A 142 -7.74 4.12 -11.71
N LYS A 143 -7.60 5.38 -12.14
CA LYS A 143 -7.20 5.73 -13.51
C LYS A 143 -5.78 5.27 -13.82
N ASP A 144 -4.84 5.52 -12.92
CA ASP A 144 -3.42 5.14 -13.09
C ASP A 144 -3.26 3.63 -13.18
N ARG A 145 -4.00 2.87 -12.35
CA ARG A 145 -4.04 1.41 -12.43
C ARG A 145 -4.53 0.93 -13.80
N ARG A 146 -5.61 1.53 -14.32
CA ARG A 146 -6.15 1.17 -15.64
C ARG A 146 -5.14 1.47 -16.75
N ALA A 147 -4.46 2.62 -16.68
CA ALA A 147 -3.41 2.99 -17.63
C ALA A 147 -2.23 2.01 -17.57
N ALA A 148 -1.77 1.64 -16.38
CA ALA A 148 -0.69 0.67 -16.19
C ALA A 148 -1.02 -0.71 -16.78
N ARG A 149 -2.28 -1.18 -16.64
CA ARG A 149 -2.74 -2.44 -17.25
C ARG A 149 -2.70 -2.37 -18.78
N ARG A 150 -3.15 -1.27 -19.37
CA ARG A 150 -3.12 -1.06 -20.84
C ARG A 150 -1.68 -1.02 -21.37
N GLY A 151 -0.79 -0.27 -20.72
CA GLY A 151 0.63 -0.20 -21.11
C GLY A 151 1.40 -1.51 -20.93
N ARG A 152 0.94 -2.41 -20.05
CA ARG A 152 1.46 -3.79 -19.95
C ARG A 152 0.95 -4.66 -21.10
N SER A 153 -0.35 -4.57 -21.42
CA SER A 153 -0.96 -5.31 -22.52
C SER A 153 -0.29 -5.02 -23.87
N VAL A 154 0.03 -3.75 -24.17
CA VAL A 154 0.70 -3.37 -25.42
C VAL A 154 2.11 -3.96 -25.50
N ARG A 155 2.92 -3.86 -24.43
CA ARG A 155 4.29 -4.42 -24.41
C ARG A 155 4.32 -5.94 -24.51
N THR A 156 3.27 -6.62 -24.06
CA THR A 156 3.17 -8.08 -24.18
C THR A 156 2.79 -8.49 -25.60
N ALA A 157 1.98 -7.68 -26.29
CA ALA A 157 1.66 -7.86 -27.71
C ALA A 157 2.86 -7.57 -28.64
N SER A 158 3.72 -6.61 -28.29
CA SER A 158 4.91 -6.27 -29.10
C SER A 158 6.05 -7.30 -28.99
N ALA A 159 6.06 -8.16 -27.97
CA ALA A 159 7.08 -9.18 -27.77
C ALA A 159 6.80 -10.50 -28.53
N GLY A 160 5.70 -10.56 -29.29
CA GLY A 160 5.21 -11.77 -29.97
C GLY A 160 5.15 -11.69 -31.49
N LEU A 161 5.85 -10.75 -32.15
CA LEU A 161 6.00 -10.77 -33.60
C LEU A 161 7.28 -11.54 -33.95
N PRO A 162 7.20 -12.80 -34.45
CA PRO A 162 8.36 -13.42 -35.07
C PRO A 162 8.77 -12.56 -36.26
N SER A 163 9.99 -12.04 -36.24
CA SER A 163 10.61 -11.43 -37.40
C SER A 163 10.66 -12.49 -38.50
N LEU A 164 9.75 -12.41 -39.48
CA LEU A 164 9.86 -13.18 -40.71
C LEU A 164 11.16 -12.76 -41.38
N GLY A 165 12.16 -13.63 -41.31
CA GLY A 165 13.45 -13.44 -41.94
C GLY A 165 13.26 -13.21 -43.42
N GLN A 166 13.78 -12.09 -43.91
CA GLN A 166 14.08 -11.92 -45.33
C GLN A 166 15.11 -12.99 -45.70
N ARG A 167 14.68 -14.01 -46.44
CA ARG A 167 15.59 -14.80 -47.27
C ARG A 167 15.73 -14.10 -48.61
N ARG A 168 16.99 -13.90 -48.99
CA ARG A 168 17.45 -13.58 -50.34
C ARG A 168 17.01 -14.65 -51.34
#